data_AF-A0A327Z1X9-F1
#
_entry.id   AF-A0A327Z1X9-F1
#
_cell.length_a   1.000
_cell.length_b   1.000
_cell.length_c   1.000
_cell.angle_alpha   90.00
_cell.angle_beta   90.00
_cell.angle_gamma   90.00
#
_symmetry.space_group_name_H-M   'P 1'
#
loop_
_entity.id
_entity.type
_entity.pdbx_description
1 polymer ?
#
loop_
_entity_poly.entity_id
_entity_poly.type
_entity_poly.pdbx_seq_one_letter_code
_entity_poly.pdbx_strand_id
1 'polypeptide(L)'
;MLSARRTGTILMTTFVAAALAACDSSALSSSDLSSSDQDFSLGPRLTVTLKLDGAITVTGEQTALAPSGGANFLKSCSEYAQGNTEQALFMSPGLLDGDVDGKKVTIEMWIDDYTGPGSFPKDRLAAPGSSPSIAVDNVIYATWPDSTGSKAVINDDGSGEWTFTKLATTGPGGLPGDAVDGSVSWTCRDK
;
A
#
# COMPACT_ATOMS: atom_id res chain seq x y z
N MET A 1 32.47 45.50 20.04
CA MET A 1 32.88 44.98 21.36
C MET A 1 33.22 43.50 21.18
N LEU A 2 34.50 43.16 21.07
CA LEU A 2 35.00 41.79 21.04
C LEU A 2 35.71 41.51 22.37
N SER A 3 35.23 40.52 23.13
CA SER A 3 35.98 39.91 24.22
C SER A 3 35.31 38.61 24.65
N ALA A 4 36.00 37.48 24.47
CA ALA A 4 35.99 36.39 25.45
C ALA A 4 37.23 35.52 25.26
N ARG A 5 37.89 35.24 26.39
CA ARG A 5 39.20 34.63 26.54
C ARG A 5 39.13 33.09 26.64
N ARG A 6 40.23 32.49 26.19
CA ARG A 6 40.83 31.15 26.44
C ARG A 6 40.50 30.45 27.77
N THR A 7 40.36 29.12 27.73
CA THR A 7 41.11 28.06 28.49
C THR A 7 40.61 26.71 27.91
N GLY A 8 41.34 25.64 27.58
CA GLY A 8 42.68 25.16 27.86
C GLY A 8 42.55 23.74 28.44
N THR A 9 42.88 22.67 27.70
CA THR A 9 43.24 21.35 28.28
C THR A 9 44.13 20.57 27.31
N ILE A 10 45.25 20.09 27.85
CA ILE A 10 46.30 19.30 27.22
C ILE A 10 45.95 17.82 27.40
N LEU A 11 46.19 17.00 26.37
CA LEU A 11 46.49 15.58 26.57
C LEU A 11 47.46 15.11 25.48
N MET A 12 48.72 14.96 25.89
CA MET A 12 49.73 14.14 25.23
C MET A 12 49.37 12.67 25.42
N THR A 13 49.35 11.86 24.36
CA THR A 13 49.95 10.50 24.44
C THR A 13 50.29 9.96 23.03
N THR A 14 51.60 9.95 22.78
CA THR A 14 52.47 8.94 22.15
C THR A 14 51.96 7.95 21.09
N PHE A 15 52.72 7.97 19.97
CA PHE A 15 52.87 7.06 18.84
C PHE A 15 52.79 5.54 19.09
N VAL A 16 52.24 4.82 18.11
CA VAL A 16 52.87 3.61 17.51
C VAL A 16 52.56 3.58 16.00
N ALA A 17 53.60 3.44 15.18
CA ALA A 17 53.54 3.12 13.75
C ALA A 17 53.94 1.65 13.54
N ALA A 18 53.14 0.89 12.78
CA ALA A 18 53.42 -0.40 12.11
C ALA A 18 52.06 -1.02 11.72
N ALA A 19 51.80 -1.68 10.59
CA ALA A 19 52.61 -2.05 9.43
C ALA A 19 51.66 -2.28 8.23
N LEU A 20 52.14 -1.97 7.03
CA LEU A 20 51.62 -2.52 5.78
C LEU A 20 52.07 -3.97 5.67
N ALA A 21 51.12 -4.92 5.55
CA ALA A 21 51.37 -6.21 4.90
C ALA A 21 50.05 -6.91 4.54
N ALA A 22 49.85 -7.10 3.24
CA ALA A 22 49.21 -8.24 2.59
C ALA A 22 47.83 -8.71 3.09
N CYS A 23 46.76 -8.22 2.45
CA CYS A 23 45.59 -9.07 2.22
C CYS A 23 45.85 -9.79 0.89
N ASP A 24 46.51 -10.94 1.03
CA ASP A 24 46.82 -11.87 -0.05
C ASP A 24 45.52 -12.46 -0.61
N SER A 25 45.49 -12.63 -1.92
CA SER A 25 44.34 -13.06 -2.70
C SER A 25 44.09 -14.55 -2.49
N SER A 26 43.40 -14.90 -1.41
CA SER A 26 42.82 -16.24 -1.30
C SER A 26 41.45 -16.24 -1.96
N ALA A 27 41.46 -16.64 -3.23
CA ALA A 27 40.30 -17.06 -4.00
C ALA A 27 39.47 -18.05 -3.17
N LEU A 28 38.35 -17.58 -2.63
CA LEU A 28 37.30 -18.46 -2.14
C LEU A 28 36.46 -18.84 -3.35
N SER A 29 36.62 -20.11 -3.73
CA SER A 29 35.82 -20.83 -4.72
C SER A 29 34.38 -20.38 -4.71
N SER A 30 33.95 -19.86 -5.86
CA SER A 30 32.56 -19.72 -6.28
C SER A 30 31.95 -21.12 -6.32
N SER A 31 31.50 -21.59 -5.16
CA SER A 31 30.75 -22.83 -5.03
C SER A 31 29.29 -22.44 -5.14
N ASP A 32 28.72 -22.74 -6.30
CA ASP A 32 27.30 -23.00 -6.56
C ASP A 32 26.33 -22.51 -5.49
N LEU A 33 25.93 -21.24 -5.59
CA LEU A 33 24.59 -20.86 -5.20
C LEU A 33 23.77 -20.88 -6.48
N SER A 34 23.31 -22.07 -6.86
CA SER A 34 22.15 -22.18 -7.72
C SER A 34 21.02 -21.47 -6.98
N SER A 35 20.67 -20.28 -7.45
CA SER A 35 19.44 -19.60 -7.09
C SER A 35 18.29 -20.52 -7.49
N SER A 36 17.92 -21.44 -6.59
CA SER A 36 16.61 -22.04 -6.65
C SER A 36 15.65 -20.87 -6.51
N ASP A 37 14.92 -20.57 -7.59
CA ASP A 37 13.76 -19.69 -7.63
C ASP A 37 12.71 -20.21 -6.64
N GLN A 38 12.99 -20.06 -5.36
CA GLN A 38 12.03 -20.25 -4.30
C GLN A 38 11.11 -19.05 -4.41
N ASP A 39 9.98 -19.26 -5.05
CA ASP A 39 8.88 -18.31 -5.10
C ASP A 39 8.36 -18.11 -3.66
N PHE A 40 9.02 -17.18 -2.95
CA PHE A 40 8.59 -16.65 -1.67
C PHE A 40 7.37 -15.73 -1.89
N SER A 41 6.31 -16.29 -2.48
CA SER A 41 5.02 -15.63 -2.55
C SER A 41 4.48 -15.49 -1.12
N LEU A 42 4.32 -14.23 -0.70
CA LEU A 42 3.86 -13.77 0.61
C LEU A 42 2.34 -13.95 0.80
N GLY A 43 1.64 -14.66 -0.09
CA GLY A 43 0.20 -14.87 -0.07
C GLY A 43 -0.43 -14.76 -1.45
N PRO A 44 -1.77 -14.81 -1.56
CA PRO A 44 -2.48 -14.64 -2.82
C PRO A 44 -2.15 -13.31 -3.48
N ARG A 45 -2.07 -13.32 -4.81
CA ARG A 45 -1.83 -12.12 -5.62
C ARG A 45 -3.15 -11.61 -6.19
N LEU A 46 -3.30 -10.29 -6.15
CA LEU A 46 -4.44 -9.59 -6.72
C LEU A 46 -4.02 -8.90 -7.99
N THR A 47 -4.82 -9.03 -9.05
CA THR A 47 -4.69 -8.20 -10.25
C THR A 47 -5.75 -7.12 -10.17
N VAL A 48 -5.31 -5.86 -10.02
CA VAL A 48 -6.15 -4.70 -9.77
C VAL A 48 -6.30 -3.89 -11.05
N THR A 49 -7.53 -3.73 -11.53
CA THR A 49 -7.87 -2.87 -12.67
C THR A 49 -8.51 -1.58 -12.16
N LEU A 50 -7.96 -0.44 -12.60
CA LEU A 50 -8.48 0.89 -12.31
C LEU A 50 -9.08 1.53 -13.55
N LYS A 51 -10.20 2.23 -13.35
CA LYS A 51 -10.84 3.11 -14.33
C LYS A 51 -11.31 4.35 -13.60
N LEU A 52 -10.52 5.42 -13.66
CA LEU A 52 -10.79 6.72 -13.05
C LEU A 52 -10.99 7.75 -14.16
N ASP A 53 -11.98 8.63 -13.99
CA ASP A 53 -12.27 9.74 -14.89
C ASP A 53 -12.68 11.00 -14.10
N GLY A 54 -12.65 12.16 -14.75
CA GLY A 54 -12.98 13.46 -14.16
C GLY A 54 -11.73 14.30 -13.91
N ALA A 55 -11.48 14.68 -12.65
CA ALA A 55 -10.34 15.53 -12.27
C ALA A 55 -8.97 14.95 -12.66
N ILE A 56 -8.87 13.62 -12.69
CA ILE A 56 -7.74 12.89 -13.24
C ILE A 56 -8.28 11.66 -13.96
N THR A 57 -7.65 11.30 -15.08
CA THR A 57 -7.91 10.05 -15.78
C THR A 57 -6.78 9.07 -15.49
N VAL A 58 -7.13 7.87 -15.01
CA VAL A 58 -6.19 6.74 -14.83
C VAL A 58 -6.91 5.49 -15.30
N THR A 59 -6.35 4.80 -16.29
CA THR A 59 -6.86 3.50 -16.72
C THR A 59 -5.72 2.53 -16.88
N GLY A 60 -5.79 1.39 -16.20
CA GLY A 60 -4.74 0.39 -16.28
C GLY A 60 -4.89 -0.72 -15.26
N GLU A 61 -3.89 -1.60 -15.24
CA GLU A 61 -3.84 -2.76 -14.37
C GLU A 61 -2.51 -2.77 -13.61
N GLN A 62 -2.54 -3.22 -12.36
CA GLN A 62 -1.34 -3.49 -11.57
C GLN A 62 -1.59 -4.62 -10.58
N THR A 63 -0.53 -5.28 -10.12
CA THR A 63 -0.63 -6.30 -9.09
C THR A 63 -0.55 -5.74 -7.68
N ALA A 64 -1.09 -6.48 -6.71
CA ALA A 64 -0.95 -6.22 -5.29
C ALA A 64 -0.89 -7.55 -4.52
N LEU A 65 -0.36 -7.50 -3.30
CA LEU A 65 -0.52 -8.60 -2.35
C LEU A 65 -1.90 -8.51 -1.68
N ALA A 66 -2.60 -9.65 -1.53
CA ALA A 66 -3.84 -9.68 -0.77
C ALA A 66 -3.60 -9.28 0.70
N PRO A 67 -4.24 -8.22 1.22
CA PRO A 67 -4.04 -7.77 2.59
C PRO A 67 -4.72 -8.74 3.58
N SER A 68 -4.01 -9.11 4.64
CA SER A 68 -4.54 -10.01 5.68
C SER A 68 -5.29 -9.31 6.79
N GLY A 69 -5.06 -8.01 7.00
CA GLY A 69 -5.56 -7.27 8.16
C GLY A 69 -5.04 -7.78 9.51
N GLY A 70 -4.05 -8.69 9.53
CA GLY A 70 -3.56 -9.34 10.74
C GLY A 70 -2.06 -9.65 10.70
N ALA A 71 -1.55 -10.33 11.72
CA ALA A 71 -0.11 -10.63 11.86
C ALA A 71 0.40 -11.74 10.92
N ASN A 72 -0.49 -12.45 10.24
CA ASN A 72 -0.16 -13.58 9.38
C ASN A 72 -0.47 -13.27 7.92
N PHE A 73 0.30 -13.87 7.01
CA PHE A 73 -0.03 -13.89 5.59
C PHE A 73 -1.19 -14.84 5.31
N LEU A 74 -2.03 -14.46 4.35
CA LEU A 74 -3.13 -15.30 3.88
C LEU A 74 -2.57 -16.48 3.08
N LYS A 75 -3.27 -17.61 3.11
CA LYS A 75 -2.89 -18.83 2.39
C LYS A 75 -3.62 -19.00 1.07
N SER A 76 -4.80 -18.40 0.93
CA SER A 76 -5.64 -18.56 -0.26
C SER A 76 -6.54 -17.35 -0.51
N CYS A 77 -7.05 -17.25 -1.72
CA CYS A 77 -8.08 -16.30 -2.12
C CYS A 77 -9.37 -16.49 -1.35
N SER A 78 -9.70 -17.73 -0.97
CA SER A 78 -10.85 -17.99 -0.10
C SER A 78 -10.65 -17.40 1.30
N GLU A 79 -9.45 -17.51 1.88
CA GLU A 79 -9.15 -16.81 3.15
C GLU A 79 -9.23 -15.29 2.99
N TYR A 80 -8.75 -14.75 1.86
CA TYR A 80 -8.90 -13.33 1.55
C TYR A 80 -10.37 -12.90 1.49
N ALA A 81 -11.22 -13.67 0.81
CA ALA A 81 -12.65 -13.39 0.66
C ALA A 81 -13.39 -13.33 2.00
N GLN A 82 -12.93 -14.08 3.01
CA GLN A 82 -13.51 -14.06 4.36
C GLN A 82 -13.09 -12.84 5.19
N GLY A 83 -12.05 -12.11 4.77
CA GLY A 83 -11.50 -10.99 5.52
C GLY A 83 -10.86 -11.42 6.85
N ASN A 84 -10.55 -10.43 7.69
CA ASN A 84 -10.13 -10.68 9.06
C ASN A 84 -11.36 -10.94 9.94
N THR A 85 -11.60 -12.21 10.26
CA THR A 85 -12.73 -12.63 11.09
C THR A 85 -12.60 -12.26 12.56
N GLU A 86 -11.39 -12.02 13.07
CA GLU A 86 -11.17 -11.59 14.46
C GLU A 86 -11.56 -10.12 14.67
N GLN A 87 -11.33 -9.29 13.65
CA GLN A 87 -11.64 -7.86 13.65
C GLN A 87 -12.94 -7.51 12.93
N ALA A 88 -13.60 -8.51 12.31
CA ALA A 88 -14.75 -8.33 11.42
C ALA A 88 -14.47 -7.25 10.35
N LEU A 89 -13.36 -7.40 9.63
CA LEU A 89 -12.85 -6.40 8.70
C LEU A 89 -12.52 -7.01 7.34
N PHE A 90 -12.84 -6.33 6.26
CA PHE A 90 -12.27 -6.59 4.94
C PHE A 90 -11.47 -5.39 4.44
N MET A 91 -10.36 -5.63 3.74
CA MET A 91 -9.51 -4.60 3.14
C MET A 91 -9.37 -4.86 1.64
N SER A 92 -9.66 -3.86 0.79
CA SER A 92 -9.34 -3.93 -0.64
C SER A 92 -7.82 -4.02 -0.86
N PRO A 93 -7.34 -4.47 -2.03
CA PRO A 93 -5.97 -4.19 -2.43
C PRO A 93 -5.68 -2.69 -2.28
N GLY A 94 -4.64 -2.36 -1.51
CA GLY A 94 -4.35 -0.96 -1.18
C GLY A 94 -2.97 -0.46 -1.62
N LEU A 95 -1.95 -1.29 -1.47
CA LEU A 95 -0.59 -1.01 -1.93
C LEU A 95 -0.32 -1.81 -3.20
N LEU A 96 -0.21 -1.11 -4.32
CA LEU A 96 0.10 -1.70 -5.62
C LEU A 96 1.62 -1.91 -5.76
N ASP A 97 2.02 -2.95 -6.50
CA ASP A 97 3.42 -3.32 -6.71
C ASP A 97 4.18 -2.32 -7.62
N GLY A 98 3.47 -1.39 -8.27
CA GLY A 98 4.05 -0.39 -9.16
C GLY A 98 3.06 0.69 -9.61
N ASP A 99 3.49 1.46 -10.59
CA ASP A 99 2.68 2.55 -11.15
C ASP A 99 1.57 2.00 -12.07
N VAL A 100 0.47 2.74 -12.17
CA VAL A 100 -0.64 2.48 -13.10
C VAL A 100 -0.70 3.67 -14.06
N ASP A 101 -0.50 3.43 -15.35
CA ASP A 101 -0.44 4.52 -16.35
C ASP A 101 0.57 5.63 -15.98
N GLY A 102 1.72 5.24 -15.42
CA GLY A 102 2.77 6.15 -14.95
C GLY A 102 2.39 6.96 -13.69
N LYS A 103 1.32 6.58 -13.00
CA LYS A 103 0.83 7.21 -11.77
C LYS A 103 1.02 6.30 -10.56
N LYS A 104 1.41 6.90 -9.44
CA LYS A 104 1.42 6.19 -8.14
C LYS A 104 0.00 6.18 -7.61
N VAL A 105 -0.58 4.99 -7.44
CA VAL A 105 -1.94 4.84 -6.94
C VAL A 105 -1.96 4.02 -5.65
N THR A 106 -2.63 4.56 -4.63
CA THR A 106 -2.96 3.86 -3.39
C THR A 106 -4.47 3.83 -3.25
N ILE A 107 -5.02 2.68 -2.87
CA ILE A 107 -6.45 2.48 -2.65
C ILE A 107 -6.68 2.25 -1.15
N GLU A 108 -7.61 2.97 -0.55
CA GLU A 108 -7.98 2.80 0.85
C GLU A 108 -9.48 2.60 0.96
N MET A 109 -9.93 1.35 0.90
CA MET A 109 -11.32 0.99 1.14
C MET A 109 -11.37 -0.24 2.03
N TRP A 110 -12.05 -0.10 3.15
CA TRP A 110 -12.27 -1.12 4.16
C TRP A 110 -13.78 -1.37 4.28
N ILE A 111 -14.15 -2.53 4.81
CA ILE A 111 -15.53 -2.83 5.18
C ILE A 111 -15.51 -3.25 6.65
N ASP A 112 -16.12 -2.43 7.50
CA ASP A 112 -16.29 -2.72 8.92
C ASP A 112 -17.50 -3.63 9.14
N ASP A 113 -17.51 -4.36 10.26
CA ASP A 113 -18.49 -5.38 10.59
C ASP A 113 -18.68 -6.40 9.44
N TYR A 114 -17.59 -6.71 8.75
CA TYR A 114 -17.57 -7.63 7.62
C TYR A 114 -17.88 -9.06 8.09
N THR A 115 -18.88 -9.67 7.48
CA THR A 115 -19.40 -11.00 7.84
C THR A 115 -19.22 -12.03 6.73
N GLY A 116 -18.49 -11.66 5.67
CA GLY A 116 -18.24 -12.48 4.50
C GLY A 116 -18.68 -11.81 3.20
N PRO A 117 -18.48 -12.48 2.06
CA PRO A 117 -18.74 -11.94 0.72
C PRO A 117 -20.16 -11.42 0.52
N GLY A 118 -20.31 -10.41 -0.33
CA GLY A 118 -21.59 -9.74 -0.55
C GLY A 118 -21.47 -8.35 -1.19
N SER A 119 -22.59 -7.63 -1.20
CA SER A 119 -22.66 -6.24 -1.66
C SER A 119 -22.75 -5.28 -0.48
N PHE A 120 -21.92 -4.24 -0.49
CA PHE A 120 -21.76 -3.29 0.60
C PHE A 120 -22.02 -1.86 0.12
N PRO A 121 -23.03 -1.18 0.69
CA PRO A 121 -23.30 0.22 0.38
C PRO A 121 -22.28 1.16 1.05
N LYS A 122 -22.26 2.43 0.62
CA LYS A 122 -21.33 3.48 1.09
C LYS A 122 -21.17 3.54 2.61
N ASP A 123 -22.25 3.42 3.36
CA ASP A 123 -22.29 3.52 4.82
C ASP A 123 -21.61 2.34 5.53
N ARG A 124 -21.31 1.26 4.81
CA ARG A 124 -20.51 0.12 5.28
C ARG A 124 -19.03 0.22 4.89
N LEU A 125 -18.67 1.19 4.06
CA LEU A 125 -17.30 1.37 3.59
C LEU A 125 -16.59 2.40 4.48
N ALA A 126 -15.39 2.06 4.93
CA ALA A 126 -14.57 2.89 5.80
C ALA A 126 -13.11 2.94 5.34
N ALA A 127 -12.29 3.73 6.03
CA ALA A 127 -10.84 3.64 6.01
C ALA A 127 -10.32 4.02 7.42
N PRO A 128 -9.09 3.63 7.80
CA PRO A 128 -8.58 3.84 9.17
C PRO A 128 -8.54 5.30 9.57
N GLY A 129 -9.44 5.70 10.47
CA GLY A 129 -9.54 7.09 10.93
C GLY A 129 -9.94 8.08 9.83
N SER A 130 -10.47 7.60 8.69
CA SER A 130 -10.81 8.41 7.53
C SER A 130 -11.98 7.83 6.72
N SER A 131 -12.33 8.50 5.64
CA SER A 131 -13.29 8.02 4.65
C SER A 131 -12.58 7.17 3.58
N PRO A 132 -13.26 6.20 2.95
CA PRO A 132 -12.70 5.48 1.80
C PRO A 132 -12.14 6.45 0.76
N SER A 133 -10.99 6.13 0.20
CA SER A 133 -10.27 7.05 -0.69
C SER A 133 -9.38 6.36 -1.72
N ILE A 134 -9.01 7.12 -2.73
CA ILE A 134 -7.94 6.79 -3.67
C ILE A 134 -6.95 7.95 -3.67
N ALA A 135 -5.67 7.65 -3.52
CA ALA A 135 -4.60 8.62 -3.70
C ALA A 135 -3.93 8.41 -5.07
N VAL A 136 -3.80 9.46 -5.87
CA VAL A 136 -3.08 9.47 -7.15
C VAL A 136 -1.98 10.53 -7.08
N ASP A 137 -0.71 10.15 -7.22
CA ASP A 137 0.45 11.05 -7.11
C ASP A 137 0.44 11.93 -5.84
N ASN A 138 0.00 11.37 -4.70
CA ASN A 138 -0.19 12.04 -3.40
C ASN A 138 -1.40 13.00 -3.31
N VAL A 139 -2.27 13.04 -4.32
CA VAL A 139 -3.55 13.74 -4.24
C VAL A 139 -4.63 12.76 -3.80
N ILE A 140 -5.27 13.03 -2.66
CA ILE A 140 -6.29 12.15 -2.07
C ILE A 140 -7.68 12.57 -2.54
N TYR A 141 -8.40 11.64 -3.15
CA TYR A 141 -9.82 11.74 -3.50
C TYR A 141 -10.62 10.84 -2.56
N ALA A 142 -11.40 11.41 -1.66
CA ALA A 142 -12.11 10.66 -0.61
C ALA A 142 -13.63 10.83 -0.71
N THR A 143 -14.37 9.95 -0.04
CA THR A 143 -15.83 10.09 0.03
C THR A 143 -16.22 11.33 0.84
N TRP A 144 -17.22 12.06 0.36
CA TRP A 144 -17.89 13.15 1.07
C TRP A 144 -19.30 12.71 1.50
N PRO A 145 -19.76 13.07 2.71
CA PRO A 145 -21.00 12.54 3.30
C PRO A 145 -22.24 12.63 2.38
N ASP A 146 -22.44 13.78 1.74
CA ASP A 146 -23.70 14.10 1.05
C ASP A 146 -23.60 14.07 -0.48
N SER A 147 -22.40 13.92 -1.05
CA SER A 147 -22.20 14.06 -2.50
C SER A 147 -21.64 12.81 -3.18
N THR A 148 -21.03 11.90 -2.43
CA THR A 148 -20.40 10.71 -3.01
C THR A 148 -21.38 9.53 -3.08
N GLY A 149 -21.45 8.90 -4.24
CA GLY A 149 -22.00 7.55 -4.42
C GLY A 149 -20.88 6.53 -4.28
N SER A 150 -21.09 5.43 -3.57
CA SER A 150 -20.04 4.42 -3.34
C SER A 150 -20.66 3.07 -3.01
N LYS A 151 -20.13 2.00 -3.60
CA LYS A 151 -20.56 0.62 -3.36
C LYS A 151 -19.41 -0.35 -3.64
N ALA A 152 -19.23 -1.33 -2.77
CA ALA A 152 -18.33 -2.45 -3.01
C ALA A 152 -19.09 -3.77 -3.19
N VAL A 153 -18.50 -4.71 -3.91
CA VAL A 153 -18.93 -6.10 -4.04
C VAL A 153 -17.70 -6.97 -3.80
N ILE A 154 -17.83 -7.93 -2.88
CA ILE A 154 -16.81 -8.95 -2.60
C ILE A 154 -17.40 -10.30 -2.96
N ASN A 155 -16.66 -11.10 -3.74
CA ASN A 155 -17.08 -12.43 -4.18
C ASN A 155 -16.40 -13.53 -3.34
N ASP A 156 -16.99 -14.72 -3.33
CA ASP A 156 -16.47 -15.88 -2.56
C ASP A 156 -15.08 -16.36 -3.01
N ASP A 157 -14.67 -16.02 -4.23
CA ASP A 157 -13.36 -16.34 -4.79
C ASP A 157 -12.29 -15.27 -4.49
N GLY A 158 -12.61 -14.26 -3.67
CA GLY A 158 -11.71 -13.17 -3.30
C GLY A 158 -11.60 -12.05 -4.35
N SER A 159 -12.25 -12.19 -5.51
CA SER A 159 -12.42 -11.08 -6.44
C SER A 159 -13.41 -10.05 -5.89
N GLY A 160 -13.38 -8.85 -6.44
CA GLY A 160 -14.29 -7.81 -6.03
C GLY A 160 -14.22 -6.57 -6.89
N GLU A 161 -15.13 -5.65 -6.59
CA GLU A 161 -15.23 -4.36 -7.27
C GLU A 161 -15.71 -3.29 -6.29
N TRP A 162 -15.04 -2.14 -6.31
CA TRP A 162 -15.48 -0.91 -5.68
C TRP A 162 -15.80 0.12 -6.76
N THR A 163 -17.06 0.55 -6.80
CA THR A 163 -17.55 1.61 -7.69
C THR A 163 -17.87 2.86 -6.90
N PHE A 164 -17.59 4.02 -7.47
CA PHE A 164 -17.85 5.30 -6.83
C PHE A 164 -18.10 6.40 -7.84
N THR A 165 -18.81 7.43 -7.36
CA THR A 165 -19.00 8.69 -8.06
C THR A 165 -18.68 9.84 -7.11
N LYS A 166 -17.95 10.84 -7.59
CA LYS A 166 -17.56 12.05 -6.86
C LYS A 166 -16.72 11.76 -5.61
N LEU A 167 -15.66 10.97 -5.74
CA LEU A 167 -14.57 11.03 -4.75
C LEU A 167 -13.84 12.35 -4.96
N ALA A 168 -13.80 13.21 -3.94
CA ALA A 168 -13.32 14.58 -4.11
C ALA A 168 -12.15 14.91 -3.18
N THR A 169 -11.30 15.80 -3.65
CA THR A 169 -10.27 16.45 -2.83
C THR A 169 -10.90 17.41 -1.82
N THR A 170 -10.13 17.81 -0.80
CA THR A 170 -10.53 18.90 0.09
C THR A 170 -10.20 20.25 -0.55
N GLY A 171 -11.23 20.98 -0.94
CA GLY A 171 -11.14 22.33 -1.48
C GLY A 171 -11.14 23.44 -0.41
N PRO A 172 -11.12 24.71 -0.84
CA PRO A 172 -11.14 25.88 0.06
C PRO A 172 -12.32 25.84 1.05
N GLY A 173 -12.04 26.20 2.30
CA GLY A 173 -13.05 26.17 3.36
C GLY A 173 -13.46 24.76 3.81
N GLY A 174 -12.75 23.71 3.39
CA GLY A 174 -13.08 22.33 3.74
C GLY A 174 -14.31 21.81 3.01
N LEU A 175 -14.57 22.30 1.79
CA LEU A 175 -15.64 21.83 0.91
C LEU A 175 -15.11 20.85 -0.13
N PRO A 176 -15.96 20.01 -0.75
CA PRO A 176 -15.55 19.16 -1.86
C PRO A 176 -14.95 19.99 -3.00
N GLY A 177 -13.72 19.65 -3.41
CA GLY A 177 -13.02 20.23 -4.55
C GLY A 177 -13.20 19.39 -5.82
N ASP A 178 -12.11 19.30 -6.60
CA ASP A 178 -12.05 18.47 -7.79
C ASP A 178 -12.32 17.00 -7.45
N ALA A 179 -13.07 16.32 -8.33
CA ALA A 179 -13.59 14.99 -8.07
C ALA A 179 -13.36 14.02 -9.22
N VAL A 180 -13.29 12.74 -8.87
CA VAL A 180 -13.22 11.61 -9.80
C VAL A 180 -14.43 10.70 -9.65
N ASP A 181 -14.83 10.13 -10.78
CA ASP A 181 -15.77 9.02 -10.89
C ASP A 181 -15.00 7.78 -11.35
N GLY A 182 -15.44 6.59 -10.96
CA GLY A 182 -14.73 5.40 -11.42
C GLY A 182 -15.05 4.09 -10.72
N SER A 183 -14.18 3.13 -11.01
CA SER A 183 -14.20 1.79 -10.43
C SER A 183 -12.78 1.27 -10.20
N VAL A 184 -12.61 0.53 -9.12
CA VAL A 184 -11.47 -0.33 -8.85
C VAL A 184 -12.00 -1.76 -8.80
N SER A 185 -11.51 -2.65 -9.64
CA SER A 185 -11.87 -4.07 -9.60
C SER A 185 -10.62 -4.91 -9.41
N TRP A 186 -10.77 -6.10 -8.83
CA TRP A 186 -9.66 -7.02 -8.68
C TRP A 186 -10.09 -8.46 -8.86
N THR A 187 -9.17 -9.26 -9.40
CA THR A 187 -9.25 -10.72 -9.34
C THR A 187 -8.21 -11.23 -8.35
N CYS A 188 -8.48 -12.40 -7.76
CA CYS A 188 -7.55 -13.05 -6.85
C CYS A 188 -7.01 -14.34 -7.48
N ARG A 189 -5.71 -14.57 -7.31
CA ARG A 189 -5.05 -15.81 -7.69
C ARG A 189 -4.30 -16.38 -6.50
N ASP A 190 -4.57 -17.65 -6.21
CA ASP A 190 -3.82 -18.43 -5.22
C ASP A 190 -2.33 -18.49 -5.58
N LYS A 191 -1.53 -18.83 -4.56
CA LYS A 191 -0.12 -19.15 -4.74
C LYS A 191 0.07 -20.38 -5.63
#